data_AF-A0A7Y4VZQ0-F1
#
_entry.id   AF-A0A7Y4VZQ0-F1
#
_cell.length_a   1.000
_cell.length_b   1.000
_cell.length_c   1.000
_cell.angle_alpha   90.00
_cell.angle_beta   90.00
_cell.angle_gamma   90.00
#
_symmetry.space_group_name_H-M   'P 1'
#
loop_
_entity.id
_entity.type
_entity.pdbx_description
1 polymer ?
#
loop_
_entity_poly.entity_id
_entity_poly.type
_entity_poly.pdbx_seq_one_letter_code
_entity_poly.pdbx_strand_id
1 'polypeptide(L)'
;MNGAILQVGNLKQQQNFVPLPYRCVSFQPYEGEMNAAVIERYLLDREVYRRTDIVILHNSHQEYAVAAVQRAGSDTLFTPVEKVEVLALSESCVFLSDPNTDPGNRSALAKLAVKHAVSADQTAIVIGAFDHVNIIHHPNPLVLRVIEVIPPEPPKLYHMVEQVLSYADLPPVLLELEVIDLRDLADTVRPEAYLVPCRSGGLSDLSAPVYFLDERPQQRQNWTLLGCERSLQFHCHYYGDAPPRVEMCPRQLVKPNGQATILKCCLLEYDFEQQGQVMTVPWGTDLKLIENALRQLFCGGAGHG
;
A
#
# COMPACT_ATOMS: atom_id res chain seq x y z
N MET A 1 11.71 5.15 13.84
CA MET A 1 12.69 6.01 14.53
C MET A 1 12.17 6.36 15.93
N ASN A 2 12.71 5.75 16.99
CA ASN A 2 12.24 6.00 18.36
C ASN A 2 13.17 7.03 19.04
N GLY A 3 12.80 8.31 19.01
CA GLY A 3 13.43 9.36 19.84
C GLY A 3 14.46 10.26 19.15
N ALA A 4 14.74 10.04 17.86
CA ALA A 4 15.52 10.99 17.07
C ALA A 4 14.85 12.36 17.06
N ILE A 5 15.65 13.42 17.06
CA ILE A 5 15.16 14.80 16.96
C ILE A 5 14.84 15.08 15.49
N LEU A 6 13.59 15.45 15.21
CA LEU A 6 13.18 15.89 13.89
C LEU A 6 14.00 17.12 13.47
N GLN A 7 14.66 17.04 12.32
CA GLN A 7 15.33 18.19 11.72
C GLN A 7 14.30 18.96 10.90
N VAL A 8 14.19 20.26 11.15
CA VAL A 8 13.29 21.17 10.42
C VAL A 8 14.09 22.08 9.48
N GLY A 9 13.47 22.53 8.39
CA GLY A 9 14.04 23.41 7.38
C GLY A 9 13.74 22.99 5.93
N ASN A 10 13.16 21.81 5.73
CA ASN A 10 12.75 21.32 4.40
C ASN A 10 11.44 20.54 4.41
N LEU A 11 10.75 20.45 5.57
CA LEU A 11 9.55 19.63 5.71
C LEU A 11 8.36 20.26 4.98
N LYS A 12 8.33 21.58 4.85
CA LYS A 12 7.28 22.32 4.13
C LYS A 12 7.19 21.95 2.65
N GLN A 13 8.27 21.43 2.06
CA GLN A 13 8.29 20.98 0.66
C GLN A 13 8.19 19.46 0.55
N GLN A 14 8.13 18.76 1.68
CA GLN A 14 8.15 17.31 1.69
C GLN A 14 6.76 16.75 1.39
N GLN A 15 6.66 16.00 0.30
CA GLN A 15 5.46 15.23 -0.03
C GLN A 15 5.32 14.02 0.90
N ASN A 16 4.08 13.60 1.12
CA ASN A 16 3.75 12.39 1.88
C ASN A 16 4.29 12.38 3.31
N PHE A 17 4.54 13.55 3.90
CA PHE A 17 5.12 13.62 5.22
C PHE A 17 4.08 13.23 6.27
N VAL A 18 4.39 12.15 7.00
CA VAL A 18 3.60 11.63 8.13
C VAL A 18 4.56 11.46 9.32
N PRO A 19 4.34 12.15 10.44
CA PRO A 19 5.17 12.01 11.62
C PRO A 19 4.79 10.70 12.32
N LEU A 20 5.74 9.77 12.41
CA LEU A 20 5.54 8.49 13.09
C LEU A 20 6.58 8.28 14.20
N PRO A 21 6.16 7.74 15.36
CA PRO A 21 4.78 7.36 15.72
C PRO A 21 3.88 8.57 16.04
N TYR A 22 2.56 8.48 15.82
CA TYR A 22 1.60 9.60 16.02
C TYR A 22 1.63 10.24 17.43
N ARG A 23 2.18 9.56 18.45
CA ARG A 23 2.42 10.12 19.79
C ARG A 23 3.37 11.34 19.81
N CYS A 24 4.01 11.67 18.68
CA CYS A 24 4.81 12.90 18.52
C CYS A 24 3.98 14.11 18.05
N VAL A 25 2.69 13.92 17.80
CA VAL A 25 1.75 14.99 17.41
C VAL A 25 1.03 15.54 18.65
N SER A 26 1.04 16.86 18.80
CA SER A 26 0.33 17.57 19.86
C SER A 26 -0.78 18.43 19.25
N PHE A 27 -2.02 18.23 19.70
CA PHE A 27 -3.18 19.01 19.27
C PHE A 27 -3.56 20.00 20.38
N GLN A 28 -3.47 21.31 20.11
CA GLN A 28 -3.55 22.36 21.14
C GLN A 28 -4.50 23.50 20.74
N PRO A 29 -5.28 24.05 21.69
CA PRO A 29 -6.05 25.26 21.47
C PRO A 29 -5.11 26.47 21.35
N TYR A 30 -5.45 27.41 20.47
CA TYR A 30 -4.69 28.62 20.19
C TYR A 30 -5.61 29.76 19.73
N GLU A 31 -5.69 30.82 20.52
CA GLU A 31 -6.54 31.99 20.21
C GLU A 31 -5.77 33.16 19.58
N GLY A 32 -4.50 32.93 19.21
CA GLY A 32 -3.71 33.93 18.51
C GLY A 32 -3.97 33.92 17.00
N GLU A 33 -3.30 34.83 16.29
CA GLU A 33 -3.43 34.95 14.84
C GLU A 33 -2.82 33.73 14.13
N MET A 34 -3.56 33.13 13.18
CA MET A 34 -3.12 32.01 12.33
C MET A 34 -2.14 32.47 11.24
N ASN A 35 -1.04 33.08 11.66
CA ASN A 35 0.02 33.62 10.82
C ASN A 35 1.33 32.89 11.11
N ALA A 36 2.05 32.51 10.05
CA ALA A 36 3.27 31.72 10.18
C ALA A 36 4.32 32.36 11.10
N ALA A 37 4.59 33.66 10.99
CA ALA A 37 5.60 34.35 11.79
C ALA A 37 5.16 34.50 13.26
N VAL A 38 3.85 34.68 13.49
CA VAL A 38 3.28 34.78 14.85
C VAL A 38 3.34 33.42 15.55
N ILE A 39 2.96 32.35 14.84
CA ILE A 39 3.02 30.96 15.33
C ILE A 39 4.46 30.54 15.61
N GLU A 40 5.39 30.86 14.71
CA GLU A 40 6.82 30.57 14.88
C GLU A 40 7.35 31.17 16.19
N ARG A 41 7.16 32.48 16.40
CA ARG A 41 7.56 33.14 17.64
C ARG A 41 6.86 32.54 18.86
N TYR A 42 5.56 32.29 18.76
CA TYR A 42 4.78 31.69 19.84
C TYR A 42 5.31 30.32 20.28
N LEU A 43 5.74 29.47 19.34
CA LEU A 43 6.26 28.14 19.64
C LEU A 43 7.71 28.18 20.12
N LEU A 44 8.54 29.11 19.62
CA LEU A 44 9.92 29.31 20.07
C LEU A 44 10.02 29.76 21.54
N ASP A 45 9.04 30.52 22.03
CA ASP A 45 8.99 31.00 23.42
C ASP A 45 8.47 29.93 24.41
N ARG A 46 8.24 28.69 23.97
CA ARG A 46 7.64 27.61 24.77
C ARG A 46 8.51 26.36 24.85
N GLU A 47 8.22 25.56 25.86
CA GLU A 47 8.69 24.19 25.95
C GLU A 47 7.63 23.23 25.39
N VAL A 48 8.09 22.11 24.86
CA VAL A 48 7.23 21.00 24.41
C VAL A 48 7.59 19.72 25.15
N TYR A 49 6.64 18.77 25.19
CA TYR A 49 6.95 17.42 25.65
C TYR A 49 8.11 16.87 24.82
N ARG A 50 9.06 16.18 25.46
CA ARG A 50 10.32 15.72 24.85
C ARG A 50 10.18 14.78 23.64
N ARG A 51 8.97 14.40 23.24
CA ARG A 51 8.71 13.59 22.03
C ARG A 51 7.82 14.31 21.01
N THR A 52 7.44 15.56 21.26
CA THR A 52 6.66 16.35 20.32
C THR A 52 7.56 16.77 19.16
N ASP A 53 7.16 16.37 17.96
CA ASP A 53 7.80 16.76 16.71
C ASP A 53 6.86 17.64 15.88
N ILE A 54 5.53 17.46 16.03
CA ILE A 54 4.50 18.26 15.34
C ILE A 54 3.53 18.88 16.36
N VAL A 55 3.20 20.15 16.17
CA VAL A 55 2.14 20.87 16.89
C VAL A 55 1.06 21.29 15.90
N ILE A 56 -0.18 20.92 16.20
CA ILE A 56 -1.38 21.35 15.50
C ILE A 56 -2.08 22.34 16.41
N LEU A 57 -2.20 23.58 15.95
CA LEU A 57 -2.93 24.64 16.62
C LEU A 57 -4.34 24.69 16.05
N HIS A 58 -5.34 24.85 16.91
CA HIS A 58 -6.74 25.01 16.51
C HIS A 58 -7.44 26.07 17.35
N ASN A 59 -8.48 26.70 16.82
CA ASN A 59 -9.30 27.65 17.57
C ASN A 59 -10.80 27.32 17.51
N SER A 60 -11.61 28.15 18.17
CA SER A 60 -13.07 28.00 18.17
C SER A 60 -13.73 28.25 16.81
N HIS A 61 -13.03 28.93 15.89
CA HIS A 61 -13.47 29.19 14.51
C HIS A 61 -13.14 28.05 13.53
N GLN A 62 -12.63 26.92 14.03
CA GLN A 62 -12.17 25.79 13.21
C GLN A 62 -11.07 26.17 12.21
N GLU A 63 -10.25 27.15 12.59
CA GLU A 63 -9.01 27.44 11.89
C GLU A 63 -7.91 26.55 12.45
N TYR A 64 -7.01 26.11 11.57
CA TYR A 64 -5.95 25.18 11.92
C TYR A 64 -4.59 25.69 11.41
N ALA A 65 -3.54 25.38 12.14
CA ALA A 65 -2.17 25.50 11.65
C ALA A 65 -1.35 24.30 12.10
N VAL A 66 -0.43 23.85 11.24
CA VAL A 66 0.45 22.72 11.51
C VAL A 66 1.89 23.22 11.47
N ALA A 67 2.63 22.98 12.54
CA ALA A 67 4.03 23.35 12.67
C ALA A 67 4.87 22.15 13.09
N ALA A 68 6.02 21.97 12.44
CA ALA A 68 7.07 21.10 12.91
C ALA A 68 7.96 21.85 13.90
N VAL A 69 8.36 21.18 14.98
CA VAL A 69 9.25 21.72 16.00
C VAL A 69 10.51 20.87 16.08
N GLN A 70 11.67 21.52 15.97
CA GLN A 70 12.94 20.91 16.36
C GLN A 70 13.17 21.25 17.83
N ARG A 71 13.10 20.23 18.66
CA ARG A 71 13.36 20.29 20.10
C ARG A 71 14.84 20.13 20.42
N ALA A 72 15.28 20.71 21.54
CA ALA A 72 16.61 20.41 22.07
C ALA A 72 16.71 18.95 22.53
N GLY A 73 17.94 18.42 22.56
CA GLY A 73 18.21 17.13 23.20
C GLY A 73 18.11 17.27 24.72
N SER A 74 17.28 16.43 25.38
CA SER A 74 17.15 16.45 26.83
C SER A 74 16.63 15.13 27.41
N ASP A 75 17.05 14.82 28.63
CA ASP A 75 16.49 13.75 29.47
C ASP A 75 15.27 14.21 30.28
N THR A 76 15.03 15.52 30.39
CA THR A 76 13.87 16.11 31.07
C THR A 76 12.57 15.83 30.33
N LEU A 77 11.44 15.92 31.04
CA LEU A 77 10.11 15.63 30.48
C LEU A 77 9.70 16.66 29.40
N PHE A 78 10.03 17.93 29.62
CA PHE A 78 9.82 19.05 28.72
C PHE A 78 11.17 19.62 28.28
N THR A 79 11.21 20.19 27.09
CA THR A 79 12.42 20.71 26.48
C THR A 79 12.10 21.95 25.64
N PRO A 80 13.01 22.94 25.56
CA PRO A 80 12.81 24.09 24.71
C PRO A 80 12.75 23.72 23.22
N VAL A 81 12.02 24.53 22.46
CA VAL A 81 12.01 24.48 20.99
C VAL A 81 13.18 25.30 20.46
N GLU A 82 14.02 24.69 19.63
CA GLU A 82 15.17 25.36 19.00
C GLU A 82 14.82 25.99 17.66
N LYS A 83 13.94 25.34 16.89
CA LYS A 83 13.47 25.82 15.58
C LYS A 83 12.05 25.40 15.32
N VAL A 84 11.35 26.18 14.50
CA VAL A 84 9.98 25.92 14.08
C VAL A 84 9.90 26.03 12.57
N GLU A 85 9.14 25.16 11.94
CA GLU A 85 8.77 25.25 10.53
C GLU A 85 7.25 25.12 10.41
N VAL A 86 6.57 26.19 9.99
CA VAL A 86 5.13 26.16 9.75
C VAL A 86 4.85 25.48 8.41
N LEU A 87 4.25 24.28 8.48
CA LEU A 87 3.96 23.42 7.33
C LEU A 87 2.69 23.87 6.60
N ALA A 88 1.64 24.21 7.36
CA ALA A 88 0.35 24.58 6.81
C ALA A 88 -0.37 25.59 7.69
N LEU A 89 -1.12 26.49 7.03
CA LEU A 89 -2.06 27.43 7.64
C LEU A 89 -3.50 27.05 7.27
N SER A 90 -4.47 27.81 7.77
CA SER A 90 -5.88 27.42 7.79
C SER A 90 -6.47 27.19 6.41
N GLU A 91 -6.04 27.97 5.41
CA GLU A 91 -6.44 27.84 4.01
C GLU A 91 -5.96 26.54 3.33
N SER A 92 -4.93 25.90 3.90
CA SER A 92 -4.28 24.70 3.37
C SER A 92 -4.50 23.46 4.26
N CYS A 93 -5.17 23.62 5.40
CA CYS A 93 -5.51 22.52 6.30
C CYS A 93 -6.88 21.95 5.99
N VAL A 94 -6.99 20.62 5.95
CA VAL A 94 -8.25 19.90 5.85
C VAL A 94 -8.40 18.99 7.06
N PHE A 95 -9.39 19.27 7.90
CA PHE A 95 -9.67 18.45 9.08
C PHE A 95 -10.63 17.31 8.75
N LEU A 96 -10.22 16.08 9.04
CA LEU A 96 -10.94 14.84 8.76
C LEU A 96 -11.13 14.04 10.05
N SER A 97 -12.28 13.39 10.18
CA SER A 97 -12.58 12.49 11.30
C SER A 97 -13.07 11.15 10.74
N ASP A 98 -12.33 10.09 11.02
CA ASP A 98 -12.71 8.71 10.67
C ASP A 98 -12.18 7.73 11.73
N PRO A 99 -13.06 7.20 12.61
CA PRO A 99 -12.65 6.31 13.70
C PRO A 99 -12.08 4.96 13.23
N ASN A 100 -12.17 4.63 11.94
CA ASN A 100 -11.61 3.38 11.39
C ASN A 100 -10.23 3.56 10.74
N THR A 101 -9.76 4.80 10.58
CA THR A 101 -8.45 5.08 9.99
C THR A 101 -7.36 4.97 11.07
N ASP A 102 -6.37 4.12 10.87
CA ASP A 102 -5.20 4.03 11.77
C ASP A 102 -4.28 5.25 11.58
N PRO A 103 -4.17 6.15 12.57
CA PRO A 103 -3.31 7.33 12.46
C PRO A 103 -1.82 6.99 12.50
N GLY A 104 -1.44 5.75 12.84
CA GLY A 104 -0.08 5.24 12.76
C GLY A 104 0.30 4.69 11.39
N ASN A 105 -0.64 4.60 10.46
CA ASN A 105 -0.43 3.98 9.16
C ASN A 105 -0.43 5.00 8.01
N ARG A 106 0.69 5.10 7.30
CA ARG A 106 0.87 6.06 6.20
C ARG A 106 -0.12 5.84 5.06
N SER A 107 -0.32 4.59 4.65
CA SER A 107 -1.22 4.24 3.55
C SER A 107 -2.70 4.45 3.94
N ALA A 108 -3.07 4.24 5.20
CA ALA A 108 -4.42 4.51 5.70
C ALA A 108 -4.72 6.02 5.67
N LEU A 109 -3.80 6.85 6.17
CA LEU A 109 -3.92 8.32 6.10
C LEU A 109 -4.02 8.81 4.65
N ALA A 110 -3.19 8.28 3.75
CA ALA A 110 -3.25 8.65 2.33
C ALA A 110 -4.56 8.20 1.65
N LYS A 111 -5.05 7.00 1.96
CA LYS A 111 -6.34 6.50 1.45
C LYS A 111 -7.49 7.41 1.89
N LEU A 112 -7.49 7.85 3.14
CA LEU A 112 -8.49 8.80 3.65
C LEU A 112 -8.36 10.16 2.96
N ALA A 113 -7.14 10.70 2.83
CA ALA A 113 -6.90 11.98 2.15
C ALA A 113 -7.43 11.97 0.70
N VAL A 114 -7.13 10.91 -0.07
CA VAL A 114 -7.63 10.77 -1.44
C VAL A 114 -9.15 10.61 -1.51
N LYS A 115 -9.75 9.82 -0.60
CA LYS A 115 -11.20 9.67 -0.50
C LYS A 115 -11.92 11.02 -0.28
N HIS A 116 -11.28 11.94 0.43
CA HIS A 116 -11.80 13.28 0.72
C HIS A 116 -11.27 14.38 -0.22
N ALA A 117 -10.62 13.99 -1.33
CA ALA A 117 -10.09 14.90 -2.34
C ALA A 117 -9.13 15.98 -1.79
N VAL A 118 -8.36 15.64 -0.75
CA VAL A 118 -7.28 16.49 -0.25
C VAL A 118 -6.19 16.56 -1.32
N SER A 119 -5.84 17.77 -1.76
CA SER A 119 -4.86 17.96 -2.84
C SER A 119 -3.42 17.80 -2.34
N ALA A 120 -2.50 17.64 -3.28
CA ALA A 120 -1.06 17.57 -2.99
C ALA A 120 -0.48 18.88 -2.43
N ASP A 121 -1.21 20.00 -2.45
CA ASP A 121 -0.81 21.30 -1.88
C ASP A 121 -1.37 21.51 -0.46
N GLN A 122 -2.16 20.56 0.05
CA GLN A 122 -2.84 20.65 1.33
C GLN A 122 -2.24 19.71 2.40
N THR A 123 -2.69 19.90 3.63
CA THR A 123 -2.39 19.02 4.77
C THR A 123 -3.68 18.46 5.34
N ALA A 124 -3.80 17.13 5.36
CA ALA A 124 -4.90 16.50 6.09
C ALA A 124 -4.52 16.36 7.56
N ILE A 125 -5.36 16.87 8.45
CA ILE A 125 -5.34 16.60 9.89
C ILE A 125 -6.41 15.54 10.14
N VAL A 126 -6.03 14.38 10.67
CA VAL A 126 -6.91 13.23 10.82
C VAL A 126 -7.07 12.89 12.29
N ILE A 127 -8.30 12.92 12.79
CA ILE A 127 -8.69 12.20 14.00
C ILE A 127 -9.12 10.79 13.60
N GLY A 128 -8.29 9.82 13.97
CA GLY A 128 -8.43 8.42 13.58
C GLY A 128 -8.96 7.53 14.70
N ALA A 129 -8.66 6.23 14.57
CA ALA A 129 -8.93 5.22 15.58
C ALA A 129 -8.39 5.63 16.96
N PHE A 130 -9.17 5.30 18.01
CA PHE A 130 -8.87 5.63 19.41
C PHE A 130 -8.73 7.13 19.68
N ASP A 131 -9.38 7.97 18.88
CA ASP A 131 -9.35 9.45 18.94
C ASP A 131 -7.92 10.02 18.85
N HIS A 132 -6.99 9.25 18.28
CA HIS A 132 -5.63 9.70 18.05
C HIS A 132 -5.55 10.60 16.82
N VAL A 133 -4.74 11.65 16.93
CA VAL A 133 -4.57 12.65 15.87
C VAL A 133 -3.23 12.42 15.16
N ASN A 134 -3.24 12.50 13.83
CA ASN A 134 -2.02 12.61 13.03
C ASN A 134 -2.27 13.49 11.80
N ILE A 135 -1.23 13.70 10.99
CA ILE A 135 -1.30 14.42 9.72
C ILE A 135 -0.76 13.59 8.57
N ILE A 136 -1.20 13.92 7.35
CA ILE A 136 -0.43 13.71 6.13
C ILE A 136 -0.29 15.05 5.41
N HIS A 137 0.94 15.54 5.31
CA HIS A 137 1.28 16.78 4.63
C HIS A 137 1.64 16.49 3.17
N HIS A 138 1.07 17.29 2.25
CA HIS A 138 1.22 17.14 0.81
C HIS A 138 0.98 15.69 0.33
N PRO A 139 -0.23 15.12 0.54
CA PRO A 139 -0.52 13.74 0.16
C PRO A 139 -0.39 13.55 -1.35
N ASN A 140 0.51 12.64 -1.74
CA ASN A 140 0.77 12.24 -3.12
C ASN A 140 1.18 10.75 -3.14
N PRO A 141 0.30 9.83 -2.70
CA PRO A 141 0.68 8.44 -2.47
C PRO A 141 1.10 7.74 -3.77
N LEU A 142 2.01 6.78 -3.64
CA LEU A 142 2.35 5.90 -4.74
C LEU A 142 1.16 4.98 -5.04
N VAL A 143 1.03 4.52 -6.27
CA VAL A 143 -0.01 3.55 -6.67
C VAL A 143 0.63 2.24 -7.05
N LEU A 144 0.19 1.16 -6.41
CA LEU A 144 0.59 -0.21 -6.70
C LEU A 144 -0.54 -0.95 -7.39
N ARG A 145 -0.29 -1.39 -8.61
CA ARG A 145 -1.18 -2.30 -9.32
C ARG A 145 -0.93 -3.73 -8.86
N VAL A 146 -1.96 -4.40 -8.36
CA VAL A 146 -1.90 -5.81 -7.98
C VAL A 146 -2.64 -6.62 -9.04
N ILE A 147 -1.92 -7.48 -9.76
CA ILE A 147 -2.54 -8.40 -10.71
C ILE A 147 -2.80 -9.73 -10.02
N GLU A 148 -4.04 -10.18 -10.04
CA GLU A 148 -4.40 -11.47 -9.47
C GLU A 148 -5.34 -12.28 -10.34
N VAL A 149 -5.03 -13.59 -10.44
CA VAL A 149 -5.91 -14.58 -11.06
C VAL A 149 -6.94 -15.03 -10.03
N ILE A 150 -8.21 -14.95 -10.39
CA ILE A 150 -9.33 -15.51 -9.61
C ILE A 150 -10.17 -16.43 -10.51
N PRO A 151 -11.02 -17.28 -9.94
CA PRO A 151 -11.04 -17.77 -8.55
C PRO A 151 -9.75 -18.50 -8.11
N PRO A 152 -9.53 -18.71 -6.79
CA PRO A 152 -10.46 -18.45 -5.69
C PRO A 152 -10.56 -16.98 -5.29
N GLU A 153 -11.77 -16.55 -4.94
CA GLU A 153 -12.01 -15.34 -4.16
C GLU A 153 -11.92 -15.63 -2.64
N PRO A 154 -11.49 -14.64 -1.83
CA PRO A 154 -10.99 -13.32 -2.23
C PRO A 154 -9.58 -13.38 -2.85
N PRO A 155 -9.16 -12.36 -3.63
CA PRO A 155 -7.82 -12.29 -4.22
C PRO A 155 -6.74 -12.26 -3.12
N LYS A 156 -6.00 -13.35 -2.99
CA LYS A 156 -5.06 -13.61 -1.89
C LYS A 156 -3.89 -12.63 -1.86
N LEU A 157 -3.21 -12.41 -2.98
CA LEU A 157 -2.08 -11.48 -3.10
C LEU A 157 -2.52 -10.07 -2.71
N TYR A 158 -3.67 -9.60 -3.20
CA TYR A 158 -4.20 -8.28 -2.85
C TYR A 158 -4.36 -8.13 -1.34
N HIS A 159 -5.00 -9.08 -0.67
CA HIS A 159 -5.19 -9.04 0.78
C HIS A 159 -3.88 -9.12 1.55
N MET A 160 -2.92 -9.93 1.08
CA MET A 160 -1.60 -10.01 1.70
C MET A 160 -0.83 -8.69 1.56
N VAL A 161 -0.95 -8.01 0.42
CA VAL A 161 -0.37 -6.67 0.21
C VAL A 161 -1.04 -5.64 1.12
N GLU A 162 -2.37 -5.65 1.25
CA GLU A 162 -3.09 -4.81 2.22
C GLU A 162 -2.58 -5.03 3.65
N GLN A 163 -2.42 -6.29 4.04
CA GLN A 163 -1.88 -6.64 5.35
C GLN A 163 -0.45 -6.14 5.53
N VAL A 164 0.43 -6.29 4.55
CA VAL A 164 1.79 -5.73 4.64
C VAL A 164 1.76 -4.22 4.78
N LEU A 165 0.97 -3.52 3.96
CA LEU A 165 0.84 -2.06 4.04
C LEU A 165 0.28 -1.58 5.38
N SER A 166 -0.46 -2.43 6.12
CA SER A 166 -0.98 -2.10 7.45
C SER A 166 0.09 -1.96 8.55
N TYR A 167 1.26 -2.59 8.40
CA TYR A 167 2.29 -2.60 9.46
C TYR A 167 3.69 -2.23 8.98
N ALA A 168 4.00 -2.38 7.70
CA ALA A 168 5.34 -2.20 7.20
C ALA A 168 5.72 -0.70 7.12
N ASP A 169 6.97 -0.39 7.47
CA ASP A 169 7.53 0.95 7.28
C ASP A 169 7.83 1.19 5.79
N LEU A 170 6.78 1.54 5.05
CA LEU A 170 6.78 1.85 3.61
C LEU A 170 6.25 3.29 3.40
N PRO A 171 6.54 3.92 2.24
CA PRO A 171 5.84 5.15 1.86
C PRO A 171 4.33 4.92 1.77
N PRO A 172 3.49 5.98 1.77
CA PRO A 172 2.06 5.80 1.53
C PRO A 172 1.82 5.21 0.13
N VAL A 173 1.10 4.09 0.09
CA VAL A 173 0.76 3.36 -1.14
C VAL A 173 -0.74 3.12 -1.20
N LEU A 174 -1.36 3.40 -2.36
CA LEU A 174 -2.71 2.96 -2.71
C LEU A 174 -2.66 1.73 -3.60
N LEU A 175 -3.64 0.86 -3.45
CA LEU A 175 -3.75 -0.36 -4.23
C LEU A 175 -4.80 -0.23 -5.32
N GLU A 176 -4.46 -0.72 -6.51
CA GLU A 176 -5.38 -0.94 -7.62
C GLU A 176 -5.39 -2.43 -7.94
N LEU A 177 -6.55 -3.07 -7.87
CA LEU A 177 -6.70 -4.47 -8.22
C LEU A 177 -7.04 -4.61 -9.70
N GLU A 178 -6.21 -5.35 -10.44
CA GLU A 178 -6.53 -5.84 -11.78
C GLU A 178 -6.74 -7.36 -11.71
N VAL A 179 -7.90 -7.82 -12.12
CA VAL A 179 -8.31 -9.22 -12.01
C VAL A 179 -8.19 -9.91 -13.37
N ILE A 180 -7.60 -11.10 -13.36
CA ILE A 180 -7.70 -12.07 -14.45
C ILE A 180 -8.70 -13.14 -14.00
N ASP A 181 -9.93 -13.07 -14.51
CA ASP A 181 -10.98 -14.02 -14.16
C ASP A 181 -10.92 -15.26 -15.07
N LEU A 182 -10.71 -16.42 -14.46
CA LEU A 182 -10.66 -17.70 -15.15
C LEU A 182 -12.00 -18.07 -15.80
N ARG A 183 -13.13 -17.57 -15.28
CA ARG A 183 -14.46 -17.77 -15.89
C ARG A 183 -14.58 -17.03 -17.21
N ASP A 184 -14.16 -15.76 -17.23
CA ASP A 184 -14.13 -14.94 -18.46
C ASP A 184 -13.21 -15.58 -19.51
N LEU A 185 -12.05 -16.08 -19.09
CA LEU A 185 -11.14 -16.81 -19.98
C LEU A 185 -11.77 -18.10 -20.49
N ALA A 186 -12.46 -18.86 -19.64
CA ALA A 186 -13.14 -20.10 -20.03
C ALA A 186 -14.26 -19.85 -21.05
N ASP A 187 -14.94 -18.71 -20.97
CA ASP A 187 -16.03 -18.34 -21.88
C ASP A 187 -15.57 -17.98 -23.30
N THR A 188 -14.28 -17.76 -23.51
CA THR A 188 -13.70 -17.55 -24.85
C THR A 188 -13.64 -18.82 -25.69
N VAL A 189 -13.89 -19.99 -25.08
CA VAL A 189 -13.81 -21.30 -25.73
C VAL A 189 -15.03 -22.17 -25.38
N ARG A 190 -15.30 -23.17 -26.21
CA ARG A 190 -16.37 -24.17 -26.00
C ARG A 190 -15.81 -25.58 -26.21
N PRO A 191 -15.03 -26.12 -25.25
CA PRO A 191 -14.41 -27.43 -25.38
C PRO A 191 -15.38 -28.56 -25.00
N GLU A 192 -15.02 -29.81 -25.30
CA GLU A 192 -15.76 -30.99 -24.81
C GLU A 192 -15.63 -31.15 -23.29
N ALA A 193 -14.50 -30.72 -22.73
CA ALA A 193 -14.23 -30.67 -21.29
C ALA A 193 -13.19 -29.58 -20.97
N TYR A 194 -13.22 -29.05 -19.75
CA TYR A 194 -12.15 -28.22 -19.21
C TYR A 194 -11.22 -29.06 -18.34
N LEU A 195 -9.93 -28.74 -18.39
CA LEU A 195 -8.96 -29.16 -17.40
C LEU A 195 -8.40 -27.91 -16.72
N VAL A 196 -8.53 -27.83 -15.40
CA VAL A 196 -8.05 -26.69 -14.60
C VAL A 196 -6.96 -27.15 -13.60
N PRO A 197 -6.12 -26.25 -13.05
CA PRO A 197 -4.96 -26.66 -12.27
C PRO A 197 -5.31 -27.37 -10.96
N CYS A 198 -6.36 -26.91 -10.26
CA CYS A 198 -6.80 -27.49 -9.00
C CYS A 198 -8.29 -27.25 -8.71
N ARG A 199 -8.88 -28.10 -7.87
CA ARG A 199 -10.30 -28.00 -7.45
C ARG A 199 -10.59 -26.76 -6.62
N SER A 200 -9.62 -26.33 -5.82
CA SER A 200 -9.75 -25.17 -4.93
C SER A 200 -10.03 -23.85 -5.66
N GLY A 201 -9.89 -23.82 -6.98
CA GLY A 201 -10.26 -22.70 -7.81
C GLY A 201 -11.77 -22.52 -8.02
N GLY A 202 -12.68 -23.33 -7.47
CA GLY A 202 -14.13 -23.04 -7.59
C GLY A 202 -14.69 -23.05 -9.03
N LEU A 203 -13.97 -23.68 -9.97
CA LEU A 203 -14.32 -23.74 -11.39
C LEU A 203 -15.17 -24.99 -11.73
N SER A 204 -15.93 -25.54 -10.79
CA SER A 204 -16.70 -26.78 -11.04
C SER A 204 -17.88 -26.58 -12.00
N ASP A 205 -18.43 -25.35 -12.05
CA ASP A 205 -19.67 -25.02 -12.75
C ASP A 205 -19.41 -24.26 -14.07
N LEU A 206 -18.42 -24.70 -14.85
CA LEU A 206 -18.17 -24.18 -16.20
C LEU A 206 -19.13 -24.79 -17.23
N SER A 207 -19.13 -24.23 -18.45
CA SER A 207 -20.05 -24.62 -19.54
C SER A 207 -19.90 -26.07 -20.06
N ALA A 208 -18.86 -26.79 -19.64
CA ALA A 208 -18.56 -28.17 -20.00
C ALA A 208 -17.99 -28.93 -18.78
N PRO A 209 -17.97 -30.27 -18.78
CA PRO A 209 -17.39 -31.06 -17.68
C PRO A 209 -15.99 -30.59 -17.30
N VAL A 210 -15.73 -30.45 -16.00
CA VAL A 210 -14.45 -29.94 -15.47
C VAL A 210 -13.68 -31.05 -14.77
N TYR A 211 -12.41 -31.19 -15.17
CA TYR A 211 -11.43 -32.06 -14.56
C TYR A 211 -10.32 -31.23 -13.90
N PHE A 212 -9.64 -31.83 -12.94
CA PHE A 212 -8.64 -31.15 -12.12
C PHE A 212 -7.28 -31.82 -12.27
N LEU A 213 -6.26 -31.03 -12.61
CA LEU A 213 -4.93 -31.54 -12.93
C LEU A 213 -4.21 -32.11 -11.71
N ASP A 214 -4.44 -31.54 -10.52
CA ASP A 214 -3.92 -32.02 -9.23
C ASP A 214 -4.49 -33.38 -8.81
N GLU A 215 -5.70 -33.73 -9.25
CA GLU A 215 -6.30 -35.05 -9.03
C GLU A 215 -5.77 -36.14 -9.97
N ARG A 216 -5.02 -35.72 -11.01
CA ARG A 216 -4.43 -36.58 -12.03
C ARG A 216 -5.42 -37.65 -12.55
N PRO A 217 -6.49 -37.25 -13.28
CA PRO A 217 -7.44 -38.17 -13.87
C PRO A 217 -6.74 -39.32 -14.60
N GLN A 218 -7.12 -40.57 -14.31
CA GLN A 218 -6.45 -41.76 -14.85
C GLN A 218 -6.50 -41.83 -16.38
N GLN A 219 -7.55 -41.27 -16.98
CA GLN A 219 -7.78 -41.28 -18.43
C GLN A 219 -7.68 -39.86 -18.98
N ARG A 220 -6.85 -39.68 -20.00
CA ARG A 220 -6.78 -38.48 -20.84
C ARG A 220 -8.09 -38.33 -21.63
N GLN A 221 -8.87 -37.28 -21.37
CA GLN A 221 -10.08 -36.92 -22.12
C GLN A 221 -9.79 -35.79 -23.10
N ASN A 222 -10.66 -35.46 -24.06
CA ASN A 222 -10.48 -34.34 -24.99
C ASN A 222 -10.72 -32.95 -24.35
N TRP A 223 -9.97 -32.63 -23.29
CA TRP A 223 -10.09 -31.36 -22.58
C TRP A 223 -9.25 -30.24 -23.20
N THR A 224 -9.68 -29.00 -22.95
CA THR A 224 -8.85 -27.80 -23.08
C THR A 224 -8.32 -27.39 -21.71
N LEU A 225 -7.01 -27.18 -21.62
CA LEU A 225 -6.32 -26.74 -20.41
C LEU A 225 -6.50 -25.23 -20.22
N LEU A 226 -7.17 -24.84 -19.14
CA LEU A 226 -7.14 -23.47 -18.64
C LEU A 226 -5.99 -23.39 -17.63
N GLY A 227 -4.82 -22.89 -18.04
CA GLY A 227 -3.60 -23.08 -17.24
C GLY A 227 -2.38 -22.27 -17.67
N CYS A 228 -1.45 -22.09 -16.73
CA CYS A 228 -0.14 -21.47 -16.97
C CYS A 228 0.85 -22.51 -17.51
N GLU A 229 2.08 -22.07 -17.77
CA GLU A 229 3.19 -22.93 -18.17
C GLU A 229 3.44 -24.10 -17.19
N ARG A 230 3.31 -23.87 -15.88
CA ARG A 230 3.44 -24.95 -14.88
C ARG A 230 2.37 -26.03 -15.07
N SER A 231 1.13 -25.64 -15.37
CA SER A 231 0.04 -26.58 -15.63
C SER A 231 0.31 -27.39 -16.91
N LEU A 232 0.87 -26.76 -17.95
CA LEU A 232 1.28 -27.48 -19.16
C LEU A 232 2.38 -28.50 -18.85
N GLN A 233 3.40 -28.14 -18.07
CA GLN A 233 4.47 -29.07 -17.66
C GLN A 233 3.92 -30.30 -16.93
N PHE A 234 2.99 -30.10 -15.99
CA PHE A 234 2.33 -31.21 -15.29
C PHE A 234 1.52 -32.09 -16.25
N HIS A 235 0.75 -31.48 -17.15
CA HIS A 235 -0.02 -32.24 -18.14
C HIS A 235 0.90 -33.09 -19.04
N CYS A 236 1.94 -32.48 -19.63
CA CYS A 236 2.91 -33.19 -20.46
C CYS A 236 3.56 -34.35 -19.69
N HIS A 237 3.88 -34.15 -18.41
CA HIS A 237 4.44 -35.20 -17.57
C HIS A 237 3.43 -36.34 -17.31
N TYR A 238 2.15 -36.04 -17.10
CA TYR A 238 1.13 -37.06 -16.80
C TYR A 238 0.62 -37.82 -18.02
N TYR A 239 0.50 -37.14 -19.17
CA TYR A 239 -0.21 -37.66 -20.34
C TYR A 239 0.65 -37.75 -21.61
N GLY A 240 1.86 -37.20 -21.61
CA GLY A 240 2.80 -37.28 -22.72
C GLY A 240 2.52 -36.33 -23.89
N ASP A 241 1.52 -35.45 -23.77
CA ASP A 241 1.11 -34.52 -24.83
C ASP A 241 0.79 -33.11 -24.29
N ALA A 242 0.68 -32.15 -25.21
CA ALA A 242 0.24 -30.79 -24.94
C ALA A 242 -1.21 -30.60 -25.45
N PRO A 243 -2.18 -30.29 -24.56
CA PRO A 243 -3.56 -30.07 -24.96
C PRO A 243 -3.73 -28.64 -25.53
N PRO A 244 -4.85 -28.34 -26.22
CA PRO A 244 -5.27 -26.97 -26.44
C PRO A 244 -5.27 -26.18 -25.11
N ARG A 245 -4.75 -24.96 -25.11
CA ARG A 245 -4.53 -24.15 -23.90
C ARG A 245 -5.16 -22.77 -24.00
N VAL A 246 -5.87 -22.37 -22.95
CA VAL A 246 -6.21 -20.98 -22.66
C VAL A 246 -5.23 -20.48 -21.60
N GLU A 247 -4.43 -19.47 -21.96
CA GLU A 247 -3.41 -18.90 -21.08
C GLU A 247 -4.05 -18.09 -19.94
N MET A 248 -3.55 -18.29 -18.71
CA MET A 248 -4.00 -17.56 -17.53
C MET A 248 -2.87 -16.84 -16.78
N CYS A 249 -1.63 -16.96 -17.24
CA CYS A 249 -0.46 -16.45 -16.54
C CYS A 249 -0.44 -14.91 -16.56
N PRO A 250 -0.41 -14.24 -15.38
CA PRO A 250 -0.29 -12.78 -15.33
C PRO A 250 0.93 -12.26 -16.09
N ARG A 251 2.08 -12.96 -16.05
CA ARG A 251 3.30 -12.55 -16.77
C ARG A 251 3.13 -12.51 -18.29
N GLN A 252 2.20 -13.28 -18.85
CA GLN A 252 1.97 -13.34 -20.29
C GLN A 252 0.84 -12.40 -20.73
N LEU A 253 -0.19 -12.27 -19.88
CA LEU A 253 -1.38 -11.49 -20.21
C LEU A 253 -1.20 -10.00 -19.94
N VAL A 254 -0.37 -9.64 -18.97
CA VAL A 254 -0.23 -8.26 -18.51
C VAL A 254 0.86 -7.54 -19.30
N LYS A 255 0.50 -6.38 -19.87
CA LYS A 255 1.46 -5.49 -20.52
C LYS A 255 2.08 -4.53 -19.50
N PRO A 256 3.42 -4.37 -19.47
CA PRO A 256 4.05 -3.32 -18.70
C PRO A 256 3.58 -1.95 -19.18
N ASN A 257 3.18 -1.08 -18.24
CA ASN A 257 2.73 0.29 -18.51
C ASN A 257 3.55 1.34 -17.75
N GLY A 258 4.67 0.93 -17.14
CA GLY A 258 5.53 1.81 -16.32
C GLY A 258 5.03 2.02 -14.88
N GLN A 259 3.83 1.55 -14.52
CA GLN A 259 3.31 1.61 -13.16
C GLN A 259 3.93 0.52 -12.29
N ALA A 260 4.19 0.83 -11.02
CA ALA A 260 4.56 -0.16 -10.03
C ALA A 260 3.50 -1.26 -9.97
N THR A 261 3.90 -2.50 -10.24
CA THR A 261 3.00 -3.65 -10.40
C THR A 261 3.52 -4.84 -9.62
N ILE A 262 2.65 -5.60 -8.94
CA ILE A 262 2.99 -6.87 -8.31
C ILE A 262 2.07 -7.99 -8.82
N LEU A 263 2.64 -9.16 -9.12
CA LEU A 263 1.91 -10.33 -9.59
C LEU A 263 2.54 -11.64 -9.11
N LYS A 264 1.80 -12.75 -9.22
CA LYS A 264 2.30 -14.10 -8.88
C LYS A 264 2.81 -14.87 -10.10
N CYS A 265 3.79 -15.76 -9.88
CA CYS A 265 4.23 -16.75 -10.87
C CYS A 265 4.34 -18.16 -10.29
N CYS A 266 3.79 -19.15 -11.02
CA CYS A 266 3.81 -20.58 -10.71
C CYS A 266 5.19 -21.25 -10.95
N LEU A 267 6.09 -20.58 -11.70
CA LEU A 267 7.44 -21.07 -11.99
C LEU A 267 8.50 -20.51 -11.02
N LEU A 268 8.14 -19.51 -10.22
CA LEU A 268 9.00 -18.91 -9.22
C LEU A 268 8.68 -19.53 -7.85
N GLU A 269 9.68 -20.08 -7.17
CA GLU A 269 9.46 -20.96 -6.01
C GLU A 269 9.82 -20.31 -4.67
N TYR A 270 10.95 -19.61 -4.57
CA TYR A 270 11.51 -19.18 -3.27
C TYR A 270 11.74 -17.67 -3.14
N ASP A 271 12.09 -16.99 -4.23
CA ASP A 271 12.45 -15.57 -4.23
C ASP A 271 11.48 -14.74 -5.08
N PHE A 272 11.66 -13.42 -5.10
CA PHE A 272 10.96 -12.52 -6.00
C PHE A 272 11.89 -12.01 -7.10
N GLU A 273 11.32 -11.67 -8.26
CA GLU A 273 12.05 -11.10 -9.40
C GLU A 273 11.50 -9.72 -9.72
N GLN A 274 12.37 -8.79 -10.10
CA GLN A 274 11.97 -7.47 -10.58
C GLN A 274 12.40 -7.26 -12.03
N GLN A 275 11.45 -6.88 -12.89
CA GLN A 275 11.68 -6.46 -14.26
C GLN A 275 11.09 -5.07 -14.47
N GLY A 276 11.94 -4.04 -14.47
CA GLY A 276 11.50 -2.65 -14.44
C GLY A 276 10.63 -2.37 -13.20
N GLN A 277 9.39 -1.93 -13.41
CA GLN A 277 8.43 -1.64 -12.35
C GLN A 277 7.52 -2.83 -12.00
N VAL A 278 7.78 -4.01 -12.57
CA VAL A 278 6.99 -5.22 -12.31
C VAL A 278 7.74 -6.12 -11.34
N MET A 279 7.11 -6.38 -10.20
CA MET A 279 7.55 -7.29 -9.15
C MET A 279 6.79 -8.62 -9.27
N THR A 280 7.52 -9.72 -9.43
CA THR A 280 6.96 -11.06 -9.52
C THR A 280 7.29 -11.82 -8.24
N VAL A 281 6.27 -12.32 -7.55
CA VAL A 281 6.42 -13.16 -6.36
C VAL A 281 5.98 -14.61 -6.62
N PRO A 282 6.45 -15.59 -5.84
CA PRO A 282 6.01 -16.98 -5.94
C PRO A 282 4.50 -17.15 -5.72
N TRP A 283 3.93 -18.19 -6.31
CA TRP A 283 2.54 -18.57 -6.02
C TRP A 283 2.30 -18.87 -4.53
N GLY A 284 3.32 -19.42 -3.86
CA GLY A 284 3.34 -19.74 -2.43
C GLY A 284 3.83 -18.63 -1.51
N THR A 285 3.89 -17.37 -1.96
CA THR A 285 4.44 -16.25 -1.19
C THR A 285 3.83 -16.10 0.21
N ASP A 286 4.64 -15.61 1.16
CA ASP A 286 4.22 -15.18 2.49
C ASP A 286 4.28 -13.64 2.64
N LEU A 287 3.87 -13.14 3.81
CA LEU A 287 3.87 -11.69 4.10
C LEU A 287 5.27 -11.10 4.15
N LYS A 288 6.27 -11.87 4.60
CA LYS A 288 7.64 -11.37 4.74
C LYS A 288 8.29 -11.16 3.38
N LEU A 289 8.06 -12.09 2.45
CA LEU A 289 8.52 -11.98 1.08
C LEU A 289 7.84 -10.80 0.36
N ILE A 290 6.53 -10.60 0.56
CA ILE A 290 5.82 -9.43 0.02
C ILE A 290 6.40 -8.13 0.60
N GLU A 291 6.62 -8.05 1.92
CA GLU A 291 7.23 -6.87 2.52
C GLU A 291 8.60 -6.54 1.90
N ASN A 292 9.46 -7.55 1.74
CA ASN A 292 10.77 -7.36 1.12
C ASN A 292 10.66 -6.92 -0.34
N ALA A 293 9.72 -7.51 -1.10
CA ALA A 293 9.44 -7.16 -2.48
C ALA A 293 8.96 -5.69 -2.61
N LEU A 294 8.01 -5.26 -1.75
CA LEU A 294 7.53 -3.88 -1.74
C LEU A 294 8.62 -2.88 -1.32
N ARG A 295 9.49 -3.25 -0.36
CA ARG A 295 10.65 -2.44 0.01
C ARG A 295 11.60 -2.26 -1.17
N GLN A 296 11.88 -3.31 -1.93
CA GLN A 296 12.72 -3.18 -3.12
C GLN A 296 12.05 -2.30 -4.18
N LEU A 297 10.75 -2.50 -4.41
CA LEU A 297 10.00 -1.76 -5.43
C LEU A 297 9.91 -0.25 -5.14
N PHE A 298 9.76 0.14 -3.87
CA PHE A 298 9.53 1.54 -3.49
C PHE A 298 10.69 2.25 -2.80
N CYS A 299 11.59 1.51 -2.15
CA CYS A 299 12.72 2.07 -1.41
C CYS A 299 14.07 1.72 -2.07
N GLY A 300 14.13 0.69 -2.92
CA GLY A 300 15.36 0.21 -3.56
C GLY A 300 15.90 1.10 -4.69
N GLY A 301 15.21 2.18 -5.05
CA GLY A 301 15.67 3.17 -6.05
C GLY A 301 16.77 4.13 -5.55
N ALA A 302 17.10 4.10 -4.25
CA ALA A 302 18.22 4.88 -3.70
C ALA A 302 19.48 3.98 -3.56
N GLY A 303 20.11 3.63 -4.69
CA GLY A 303 21.37 2.88 -4.63
C GLY A 303 21.82 2.28 -5.96
N HIS A 304 22.42 3.11 -6.81
CA HIS A 304 23.55 2.87 -7.74
C HIS A 304 23.35 3.70 -9.02
N GLY A 305 24.02 4.86 -9.01
CA GLY A 305 24.06 5.88 -10.06
C GLY A 305 24.58 7.17 -9.45
#